data_AF-A0A524LBP3-F1
#
_entry.id   AF-A0A524LBP3-F1
#
_cell.length_a   1.000
_cell.length_b   1.000
_cell.length_c   1.000
_cell.angle_alpha   90.00
_cell.angle_beta   90.00
_cell.angle_gamma   90.00
#
_symmetry.space_group_name_H-M   'P 1'
#
loop_
_entity.id
_entity.type
_entity.pdbx_description
1 polymer ?
#
loop_
_entity_poly.entity_id
_entity_poly.type
_entity_poly.pdbx_seq_one_letter_code
_entity_poly.pdbx_strand_id
1 'polypeptide(L)'
;MSPQKIHLDEPAVRVELSRVRFPKICPVCGAQASILSRITLSSRGPNYLNRAWDPYYSSYGSARQKLPQPKLRVIPMYVCEDHYHTDDGVERYKTCCFIIDGFAMAFFFFGLLFLGDAFYRGRPIPFWSMTFSAFFAFSMFLTWIAFRPNALQRAVRIVGFDPGLQNILLVFKDKSYRDTVIQDNPMSTELVSWIVKPDS
;
A
#
# COMPACT_ATOMS: atom_id res chain seq x y z
N MET A 1 -5.76 -28.57 2.86
CA MET A 1 -5.48 -27.73 4.05
C MET A 1 -6.66 -26.78 4.21
N SER A 2 -7.17 -26.64 5.43
CA SER A 2 -8.35 -25.82 5.75
C SER A 2 -7.97 -24.34 5.80
N PRO A 3 -8.85 -23.42 5.37
CA PRO A 3 -8.60 -21.99 5.41
C PRO A 3 -8.29 -21.51 6.83
N GLN A 4 -7.14 -20.85 7.05
CA GLN A 4 -6.80 -20.26 8.34
C GLN A 4 -7.53 -18.92 8.53
N LYS A 5 -8.25 -18.80 9.65
CA LYS A 5 -8.86 -17.54 10.10
C LYS A 5 -7.78 -16.71 10.80
N ILE A 6 -7.55 -15.50 10.31
CA ILE A 6 -6.70 -14.51 10.96
C ILE A 6 -7.62 -13.55 11.71
N HIS A 7 -7.49 -13.53 13.02
CA HIS A 7 -8.15 -12.53 13.85
C HIS A 7 -7.38 -11.21 13.73
N LEU A 8 -8.10 -10.12 13.54
CA LEU A 8 -7.52 -8.79 13.49
C LEU A 8 -7.51 -8.19 14.90
N ASP A 9 -6.38 -7.63 15.32
CA ASP A 9 -6.28 -6.95 16.62
C ASP A 9 -7.22 -5.73 16.69
N GLU A 10 -7.42 -5.06 15.55
CA GLU A 10 -8.38 -3.98 15.37
C GLU A 10 -9.47 -4.43 14.38
N PRO A 11 -10.76 -4.32 14.73
CA PRO A 11 -11.83 -4.78 13.85
C PRO A 11 -11.83 -3.93 12.57
N ALA A 12 -11.81 -4.62 11.43
CA ALA A 12 -11.97 -3.99 10.14
C ALA A 12 -13.45 -3.61 9.92
N VAL A 13 -13.69 -2.51 9.22
CA VAL A 13 -15.01 -2.14 8.75
C VAL A 13 -15.11 -2.54 7.29
N ARG A 14 -16.02 -3.45 6.98
CA ARG A 14 -16.42 -3.76 5.61
C ARG A 14 -17.39 -2.69 5.14
N VAL A 15 -17.10 -2.07 4.01
CA VAL A 15 -17.81 -0.89 3.51
C VAL A 15 -18.19 -1.09 2.05
N GLU A 16 -19.45 -0.81 1.70
CA GLU A 16 -19.91 -0.81 0.30
C GLU A 16 -19.46 0.48 -0.42
N LEU A 17 -18.58 0.38 -1.42
CA LEU A 17 -17.96 1.56 -2.06
C LEU A 17 -18.96 2.48 -2.76
N SER A 18 -20.04 1.94 -3.30
CA SER A 18 -21.05 2.68 -4.07
C SER A 18 -21.89 3.59 -3.19
N ARG A 19 -22.01 3.29 -1.90
CA ARG A 19 -22.98 3.93 -0.99
C ARG A 19 -22.36 4.59 0.24
N VAL A 20 -21.09 4.34 0.52
CA VAL A 20 -20.42 4.90 1.69
C VAL A 20 -20.33 6.42 1.63
N ARG A 21 -20.65 7.06 2.76
CA ARG A 21 -20.38 8.46 3.05
C ARG A 21 -19.31 8.55 4.12
N PHE A 22 -18.20 9.22 3.83
CA PHE A 22 -17.19 9.48 4.85
C PHE A 22 -17.53 10.76 5.62
N PRO A 23 -17.32 10.78 6.95
CA PRO A 23 -17.54 11.98 7.75
C PRO A 23 -16.56 13.08 7.32
N LYS A 24 -16.97 14.35 7.51
CA LYS A 24 -16.15 15.54 7.21
C LYS A 24 -15.11 15.83 8.30
N ILE A 25 -14.47 14.77 8.78
CA ILE A 25 -13.44 14.78 9.81
C ILE A 25 -12.18 14.20 9.18
N CYS A 26 -11.01 14.70 9.56
CA CYS A 26 -9.75 14.16 9.08
C CYS A 26 -9.44 12.84 9.82
N PRO A 27 -9.23 11.72 9.13
CA PRO A 27 -8.92 10.43 9.76
C PRO A 27 -7.53 10.38 10.42
N VAL A 28 -6.66 11.36 10.14
CA VAL A 28 -5.28 11.41 10.66
C VAL A 28 -5.22 12.11 12.03
N CYS A 29 -5.92 13.24 12.18
CA CYS A 29 -5.83 14.10 13.36
C CYS A 29 -7.17 14.41 14.04
N GLY A 30 -8.30 14.02 13.45
CA GLY A 30 -9.64 14.32 14.00
C GLY A 30 -10.12 15.76 13.78
N ALA A 31 -9.34 16.62 13.11
CA ALA A 31 -9.75 17.99 12.80
C ALA A 31 -10.85 18.03 11.71
N GLN A 32 -11.55 19.17 11.58
CA GLN A 32 -12.54 19.35 10.52
C GLN A 32 -11.86 19.32 9.15
N ALA A 33 -12.42 18.55 8.23
CA ALA A 33 -11.85 18.39 6.90
C ALA A 33 -12.42 19.42 5.92
N SER A 34 -11.54 20.07 5.16
CA SER A 34 -11.87 21.07 4.14
C SER A 34 -11.69 20.54 2.71
N ILE A 35 -10.78 19.57 2.51
CA ILE A 35 -10.37 19.11 1.18
C ILE A 35 -10.79 17.66 0.96
N LEU A 36 -11.20 17.34 -0.26
CA LEU A 36 -11.48 15.97 -0.68
C LEU A 36 -10.24 15.36 -1.32
N SER A 37 -9.65 14.39 -0.63
CA SER A 37 -8.54 13.58 -1.15
C SER A 37 -9.07 12.30 -1.81
N ARG A 38 -8.31 11.76 -2.74
CA ARG A 38 -8.66 10.58 -3.54
C ARG A 38 -7.69 9.47 -3.20
N ILE A 39 -8.17 8.41 -2.56
CA ILE A 39 -7.36 7.23 -2.30
C ILE A 39 -7.57 6.26 -3.46
N THR A 40 -6.50 6.02 -4.22
CA THR A 40 -6.51 5.03 -5.30
C THR A 40 -6.47 3.62 -4.72
N LEU A 41 -7.47 2.81 -5.06
CA LEU A 41 -7.50 1.39 -4.74
C LEU A 41 -6.89 0.62 -5.91
N SER A 42 -5.72 0.04 -5.67
CA SER A 42 -5.20 -0.99 -6.56
C SER A 42 -5.60 -2.36 -6.04
N SER A 43 -6.26 -3.16 -6.88
CA SER A 43 -6.67 -4.54 -6.57
C SER A 43 -5.47 -5.51 -6.42
N ARG A 44 -4.22 -5.02 -6.41
CA ARG A 44 -3.00 -5.82 -6.25
C ARG A 44 -2.67 -6.16 -4.79
N GLY A 45 -3.47 -5.72 -3.82
CA GLY A 45 -3.35 -6.16 -2.43
C GLY A 45 -3.73 -7.64 -2.26
N PRO A 46 -3.30 -8.30 -1.16
CA PRO A 46 -3.74 -9.66 -0.87
C PRO A 46 -5.27 -9.73 -0.89
N ASN A 47 -5.83 -10.64 -1.69
CA ASN A 47 -7.27 -10.90 -1.69
C ASN A 47 -7.59 -11.83 -0.52
N TYR A 48 -8.51 -11.47 0.38
CA TYR A 48 -8.84 -12.26 1.58
C TYR A 48 -10.06 -13.14 1.32
N LEU A 49 -10.02 -13.84 0.18
CA LEU A 49 -11.11 -14.66 -0.29
C LEU A 49 -11.07 -16.06 0.35
N ASN A 50 -12.26 -16.62 0.54
CA ASN A 50 -12.43 -18.05 0.60
C ASN A 50 -12.09 -18.64 -0.79
N ARG A 51 -11.29 -19.71 -0.84
CA ARG A 51 -10.71 -20.27 -2.08
C ARG A 51 -11.74 -20.62 -3.16
N ALA A 52 -12.97 -20.93 -2.76
CA ALA A 52 -14.08 -21.23 -3.65
C ALA A 52 -14.64 -20.01 -4.40
N TRP A 53 -14.31 -18.78 -3.96
CA TRP A 53 -14.87 -17.53 -4.47
C TRP A 53 -13.83 -16.69 -5.23
N ASP A 54 -12.59 -17.16 -5.34
CA ASP A 54 -11.55 -16.53 -6.14
C ASP A 54 -11.68 -16.94 -7.62
N PRO A 55 -12.11 -16.03 -8.51
CA PRO A 55 -12.27 -16.35 -9.93
C PRO A 55 -10.94 -16.62 -10.64
N TYR A 56 -9.81 -16.26 -10.03
CA TYR A 56 -8.45 -16.51 -10.55
C TYR A 56 -7.82 -17.80 -10.01
N TYR A 57 -8.48 -18.49 -9.06
CA TYR A 57 -7.95 -19.72 -8.46
C TYR A 57 -7.87 -20.88 -9.47
N SER A 58 -8.66 -20.85 -10.55
CA SER A 58 -8.52 -21.79 -11.66
C SER A 58 -8.01 -21.10 -12.93
N SER A 59 -6.85 -21.53 -13.42
CA SER A 59 -6.29 -21.09 -14.71
C SER A 59 -7.24 -21.36 -15.88
N TYR A 60 -8.09 -22.39 -15.77
CA TYR A 60 -9.12 -22.73 -16.77
C TYR A 60 -10.39 -21.87 -16.68
N GLY A 61 -10.72 -21.27 -15.53
CA GLY A 61 -11.91 -20.42 -15.35
C GLY A 61 -11.70 -18.97 -15.79
N SER A 62 -10.49 -18.44 -15.58
CA SER A 62 -10.11 -17.07 -15.89
C SER A 62 -10.31 -16.69 -17.37
N ALA A 63 -10.00 -17.61 -18.30
CA ALA A 63 -10.10 -17.34 -19.73
C ALA A 63 -11.54 -17.37 -20.28
N ARG A 64 -12.47 -18.09 -19.62
CA ARG A 64 -13.87 -18.20 -20.07
C ARG A 64 -14.79 -17.14 -19.49
N GLN A 65 -14.47 -16.56 -18.33
CA GLN A 65 -15.44 -15.75 -17.60
C GLN A 65 -15.55 -14.28 -18.03
N LYS A 66 -14.77 -13.78 -19.00
CA LYS A 66 -14.75 -12.34 -19.38
C LYS A 66 -14.81 -11.44 -18.14
N LEU A 67 -14.05 -11.80 -17.10
CA LEU A 67 -14.12 -11.12 -15.81
C LEU A 67 -13.80 -9.65 -16.05
N PRO A 68 -14.64 -8.71 -15.59
CA PRO A 68 -14.37 -7.30 -15.75
C PRO A 68 -12.99 -7.03 -15.14
N GLN A 69 -12.10 -6.44 -15.94
CA GLN A 69 -10.80 -6.02 -15.43
C GLN A 69 -11.00 -5.21 -14.14
N PRO A 70 -10.11 -5.37 -13.14
CA PRO A 70 -10.23 -4.63 -11.89
C PRO A 70 -10.22 -3.13 -12.22
N LYS A 71 -11.40 -2.51 -12.21
CA LYS A 71 -11.54 -1.07 -12.41
C LYS A 71 -10.83 -0.42 -11.24
N LEU A 72 -9.82 0.40 -11.52
CA LEU A 72 -9.16 1.24 -10.53
C LEU A 72 -10.27 2.08 -9.86
N ARG A 73 -10.59 1.77 -8.60
CA ARG A 73 -11.63 2.50 -7.86
C ARG A 73 -10.95 3.53 -7.00
N VAL A 74 -11.49 4.74 -7.01
CA VAL A 74 -10.98 5.84 -6.20
C VAL A 74 -12.00 6.10 -5.10
N ILE A 75 -11.56 6.04 -3.84
CA ILE A 75 -12.41 6.42 -2.72
C ILE A 75 -12.17 7.90 -2.41
N PRO A 76 -13.20 8.74 -2.47
CA PRO A 76 -13.11 10.11 -1.97
C PRO A 76 -13.12 10.09 -0.44
N MET A 77 -12.16 10.76 0.19
CA MET A 77 -12.07 10.88 1.64
C MET A 77 -11.76 12.32 2.03
N TYR A 78 -12.42 12.84 3.06
CA TYR A 78 -12.20 14.20 3.53
C TYR A 78 -10.95 14.29 4.41
N VAL A 79 -10.10 15.27 4.14
CA VAL A 79 -8.82 15.51 4.82
C VAL A 79 -8.65 17.01 5.11
N CYS A 80 -7.92 17.37 6.16
CA CYS A 80 -7.55 18.76 6.45
C CYS A 80 -6.40 19.25 5.54
N GLU A 81 -6.19 20.56 5.49
CA GLU A 81 -5.16 21.18 4.63
C GLU A 81 -3.75 20.68 4.97
N ASP A 82 -3.45 20.54 6.26
CA ASP A 82 -2.14 20.07 6.74
C ASP A 82 -1.79 18.64 6.31
N HIS A 83 -2.81 17.80 6.04
CA HIS A 83 -2.64 16.40 5.66
C HIS A 83 -3.03 16.15 4.19
N TYR A 84 -3.33 17.20 3.43
CA TYR A 84 -3.60 17.09 2.02
C TYR A 84 -2.29 16.98 1.24
N HIS A 85 -1.94 15.76 0.87
CA HIS A 85 -0.81 15.49 -0.01
C HIS A 85 -1.33 15.12 -1.40
N THR A 86 -0.86 15.83 -2.42
CA THR A 86 -1.15 15.53 -3.82
C THR A 86 -0.37 14.30 -4.27
N ASP A 87 -1.06 13.30 -4.82
CA ASP A 87 -0.43 12.05 -5.28
C ASP A 87 0.57 12.28 -6.42
N ASP A 88 0.39 13.33 -7.23
CA ASP A 88 1.24 13.66 -8.39
C ASP A 88 2.72 13.89 -8.02
N GLY A 89 2.99 14.49 -6.85
CA GLY A 89 4.35 14.72 -6.38
C GLY A 89 5.02 13.44 -5.86
N VAL A 90 4.25 12.57 -5.23
CA VAL A 90 4.73 11.35 -4.59
C VAL A 90 5.13 10.31 -5.64
N GLU A 91 4.35 10.14 -6.71
CA GLU A 91 4.69 9.20 -7.78
C GLU A 91 5.93 9.63 -8.57
N ARG A 92 6.05 10.93 -8.87
CA ARG A 92 7.24 11.49 -9.53
C ARG A 92 8.48 11.29 -8.68
N TYR A 93 8.40 11.59 -7.38
CA TYR A 93 9.51 11.42 -6.46
C TYR A 93 9.96 9.94 -6.36
N LYS A 94 9.01 9.00 -6.24
CA LYS A 94 9.31 7.56 -6.25
C LYS A 94 9.96 7.10 -7.55
N THR A 95 9.50 7.61 -8.69
CA THR A 95 10.08 7.30 -10.00
C THR A 95 11.51 7.82 -10.10
N CYS A 96 11.77 9.06 -9.64
CA CYS A 96 13.13 9.60 -9.58
C CYS A 96 14.03 8.77 -8.66
N CYS A 97 13.56 8.38 -7.48
CA CYS A 97 14.30 7.49 -6.56
C CYS A 97 14.67 6.17 -7.24
N PHE A 98 13.73 5.53 -7.95
CA PHE A 98 14.03 4.28 -8.68
C PHE A 98 15.11 4.45 -9.75
N ILE A 99 15.07 5.56 -10.50
CA ILE A 99 16.09 5.85 -11.53
C ILE A 99 17.46 6.06 -10.88
N ILE A 100 17.52 6.85 -9.80
CA ILE A 100 18.77 7.13 -9.08
C ILE A 100 19.33 5.84 -8.46
N ASP A 101 18.50 5.01 -7.85
CA ASP A 101 18.91 3.71 -7.30
C ASP A 101 19.44 2.78 -8.39
N GLY A 102 18.85 2.80 -9.60
CA GLY A 102 19.36 2.06 -10.74
C GLY A 102 20.79 2.47 -11.13
N PHE A 103 21.06 3.77 -11.21
CA PHE A 103 22.42 4.27 -11.45
C PHE A 103 23.36 3.98 -10.28
N ALA A 104 22.91 4.15 -9.05
CA ALA A 104 23.68 3.88 -7.85
C ALA A 104 24.08 2.40 -7.75
N MET A 105 23.19 1.48 -8.14
CA MET A 105 23.46 0.05 -8.22
C MET A 105 24.53 -0.27 -9.26
N ALA A 106 24.50 0.39 -10.43
CA ALA A 106 25.55 0.22 -11.44
C ALA A 106 26.93 0.68 -10.93
N PHE A 107 27.00 1.85 -10.29
CA PHE A 107 28.24 2.33 -9.67
C PHE A 107 28.71 1.43 -8.52
N PHE A 108 27.79 0.91 -7.71
CA PHE A 108 28.11 -0.05 -6.67
C PHE A 108 28.73 -1.32 -7.25
N PHE A 109 28.18 -1.83 -8.36
CA PHE A 109 28.74 -3.00 -9.05
C PHE A 109 30.18 -2.76 -9.53
N PHE A 110 30.46 -1.59 -10.14
CA PHE A 110 31.84 -1.22 -10.48
C PHE A 110 32.73 -1.11 -9.24
N GLY A 111 32.22 -0.54 -8.15
CA GLY A 111 32.91 -0.48 -6.86
C GLY A 111 33.29 -1.86 -6.33
N LEU A 112 32.40 -2.84 -6.44
CA LEU A 112 32.66 -4.24 -6.06
C LEU A 112 33.72 -4.89 -6.94
N LEU A 113 33.73 -4.63 -8.25
CA LEU A 113 34.77 -5.13 -9.14
C LEU A 113 36.15 -4.58 -8.77
N PHE A 114 36.26 -3.28 -8.47
CA PHE A 114 37.51 -2.68 -8.01
C PHE A 114 37.95 -3.21 -6.64
N LEU A 115 37.00 -3.44 -5.73
CA LEU A 115 37.27 -4.03 -4.43
C LEU A 115 37.79 -5.47 -4.58
N GLY A 116 37.17 -6.26 -5.46
CA GLY A 116 37.59 -7.62 -5.77
C GLY A 116 38.99 -7.69 -6.39
N ASP A 117 39.30 -6.82 -7.35
CA ASP A 117 40.64 -6.73 -7.95
C ASP A 117 41.70 -6.33 -6.92
N ALA A 118 41.41 -5.34 -6.07
CA ALA A 118 42.33 -4.92 -5.01
C ALA A 118 42.58 -6.04 -3.99
N PHE A 119 41.52 -6.73 -3.57
CA PHE A 119 41.63 -7.87 -2.63
C PHE A 119 42.44 -9.02 -3.24
N TYR A 120 42.18 -9.38 -4.49
CA TYR A 120 42.90 -10.44 -5.19
C TYR A 120 44.40 -10.13 -5.36
N ARG A 121 44.74 -8.86 -5.63
CA ARG A 121 46.13 -8.41 -5.80
C ARG A 121 46.83 -8.03 -4.49
N GLY A 122 46.16 -8.16 -3.33
CA GLY A 122 46.70 -7.74 -2.04
C GLY A 122 47.00 -6.23 -1.93
N ARG A 123 46.30 -5.41 -2.70
CA ARG A 123 46.46 -3.94 -2.69
C ARG A 123 45.53 -3.29 -1.67
N PRO A 124 45.86 -2.11 -1.14
CA PRO A 124 44.95 -1.36 -0.31
C PRO A 124 43.66 -1.03 -1.07
N ILE A 125 42.54 -1.00 -0.36
CA ILE A 125 41.21 -0.75 -0.94
C ILE A 125 41.18 0.66 -1.55
N PRO A 126 40.83 0.79 -2.84
CA PRO A 126 40.78 2.10 -3.49
C PRO A 126 39.67 2.95 -2.88
N PHE A 127 39.95 4.23 -2.65
CA PHE A 127 38.96 5.18 -2.10
C PHE A 127 37.64 5.19 -2.89
N TRP A 128 37.70 5.06 -4.21
CA TRP A 128 36.53 5.04 -5.09
C TRP A 128 35.53 3.92 -4.79
N SER A 129 35.98 2.73 -4.38
CA SER A 129 35.05 1.64 -4.06
C SER A 129 34.25 1.94 -2.79
N MET A 130 34.86 2.60 -1.80
CA MET A 130 34.16 3.07 -0.61
C MET A 130 33.14 4.16 -0.96
N THR A 131 33.51 5.13 -1.80
CA THR A 131 32.62 6.21 -2.23
C THR A 131 31.39 5.69 -2.97
N PHE A 132 31.55 4.76 -3.91
CA PHE A 132 30.41 4.17 -4.62
C PHE A 132 29.50 3.35 -3.68
N SER A 133 30.09 2.63 -2.74
CA SER A 133 29.33 1.87 -1.72
C SER A 133 28.53 2.79 -0.80
N ALA A 134 29.14 3.89 -0.36
CA ALA A 134 28.47 4.89 0.47
C ALA A 134 27.34 5.60 -0.28
N PHE A 135 27.58 5.97 -1.55
CA PHE A 135 26.56 6.58 -2.40
C PHE A 135 25.34 5.66 -2.59
N PHE A 136 25.57 4.37 -2.86
CA PHE A 136 24.49 3.39 -2.98
C PHE A 136 23.71 3.21 -1.66
N ALA A 137 24.40 3.08 -0.53
CA ALA A 137 23.76 2.97 0.78
C ALA A 137 22.90 4.22 1.10
N PHE A 138 23.41 5.42 0.77
CA PHE A 138 22.68 6.67 0.96
C PHE A 138 21.45 6.76 0.05
N SER A 139 21.58 6.35 -1.22
CA SER A 139 20.45 6.31 -2.17
C SER A 139 19.34 5.39 -1.66
N MET A 140 19.69 4.16 -1.26
CA MET A 140 18.75 3.19 -0.68
C MET A 140 18.07 3.73 0.57
N PHE A 141 18.79 4.47 1.42
CA PHE A 141 18.22 5.10 2.60
C PHE A 141 17.17 6.17 2.25
N LEU A 142 17.47 7.03 1.26
CA LEU A 142 16.51 8.02 0.77
C LEU A 142 15.28 7.36 0.15
N THR A 143 15.47 6.31 -0.65
CA THR A 143 14.36 5.53 -1.21
C THR A 143 13.53 4.89 -0.11
N TRP A 144 14.14 4.33 0.92
CA TRP A 144 13.38 3.77 2.05
C TRP A 144 12.47 4.80 2.73
N ILE A 145 12.93 6.06 2.85
CA ILE A 145 12.10 7.16 3.34
C ILE A 145 11.01 7.54 2.34
N ALA A 146 11.34 7.61 1.05
CA ALA A 146 10.42 7.97 -0.04
C ALA A 146 9.25 6.99 -0.19
N PHE A 147 9.49 5.70 0.05
CA PHE A 147 8.49 4.65 -0.10
C PHE A 147 7.61 4.45 1.14
N ARG A 148 7.80 5.27 2.20
CA ARG A 148 6.93 5.23 3.37
C ARG A 148 5.47 5.53 2.97
N PRO A 149 4.50 4.75 3.51
CA PRO A 149 3.09 5.00 3.22
C PRO A 149 2.70 6.38 3.73
N ASN A 150 1.87 7.08 2.96
CA ASN A 150 1.41 8.42 3.27
C ASN A 150 0.63 8.44 4.60
N ALA A 151 0.56 9.57 5.30
CA ALA A 151 -0.14 9.70 6.59
C ALA A 151 -1.60 9.23 6.48
N LEU A 152 -2.26 9.55 5.37
CA LEU A 152 -3.63 9.11 5.07
C LEU A 152 -3.72 7.59 4.88
N GLN A 153 -2.79 6.97 4.13
CA GLN A 153 -2.74 5.52 3.94
C GLN A 153 -2.38 4.76 5.23
N ARG A 154 -1.67 5.41 6.15
CA ARG A 154 -1.42 4.87 7.50
C ARG A 154 -2.62 4.97 8.41
N ALA A 155 -3.40 6.04 8.29
CA ALA A 155 -4.62 6.26 9.09
C ALA A 155 -5.76 5.35 8.62
N VAL A 156 -5.89 5.15 7.31
CA VAL A 156 -6.88 4.25 6.70
C VAL A 156 -6.16 3.16 5.92
N ARG A 157 -5.97 2.03 6.58
CA ARG A 157 -5.32 0.86 5.99
C ARG A 157 -6.38 0.02 5.29
N ILE A 158 -6.26 -0.10 3.97
CA ILE A 158 -7.07 -1.06 3.21
C ILE A 158 -6.49 -2.44 3.48
N VAL A 159 -7.26 -3.27 4.18
CA VAL A 159 -6.86 -4.65 4.45
C VAL A 159 -7.08 -5.44 3.19
N GLY A 160 -8.29 -5.46 2.63
CA GLY A 160 -8.67 -6.35 1.53
C GLY A 160 -9.92 -5.95 0.76
N PHE A 161 -10.25 -6.76 -0.25
CA PHE A 161 -11.38 -6.56 -1.17
C PHE A 161 -12.28 -7.81 -1.25
N ASP A 162 -13.56 -7.57 -1.53
CA ASP A 162 -14.56 -8.59 -1.87
C ASP A 162 -14.51 -8.92 -3.38
N PRO A 163 -14.93 -10.11 -3.86
CA PRO A 163 -14.68 -10.60 -5.22
C PRO A 163 -15.48 -9.87 -6.34
N GLY A 164 -16.06 -8.71 -6.05
CA GLY A 164 -16.67 -7.80 -7.04
C GLY A 164 -16.18 -6.36 -6.93
N LEU A 165 -15.18 -6.07 -6.07
CA LEU A 165 -14.78 -4.71 -5.68
C LEU A 165 -15.97 -3.84 -5.23
N GLN A 166 -17.04 -4.49 -4.75
CA GLN A 166 -18.25 -3.83 -4.24
C GLN A 166 -18.06 -3.42 -2.79
N ASN A 167 -17.40 -4.29 -2.01
CA ASN A 167 -17.06 -4.05 -0.63
C ASN A 167 -15.54 -4.03 -0.43
N ILE A 168 -15.09 -3.14 0.44
CA ILE A 168 -13.70 -3.01 0.90
C ILE A 168 -13.62 -3.22 2.39
N LEU A 169 -12.52 -3.81 2.86
CA LEU A 169 -12.21 -3.90 4.27
C LEU A 169 -11.21 -2.80 4.63
N LEU A 170 -11.66 -1.87 5.47
CA LEU A 170 -10.87 -0.74 5.95
C LEU A 170 -10.57 -0.92 7.43
N VAL A 171 -9.32 -0.75 7.82
CA VAL A 171 -8.91 -0.60 9.22
C VAL A 171 -8.56 0.86 9.44
N PHE A 172 -9.27 1.48 10.37
CA PHE A 172 -9.04 2.85 10.79
C PHE A 172 -8.21 2.85 12.06
N LYS A 173 -7.13 3.64 12.06
CA LYS A 173 -6.28 3.81 13.24
C LYS A 173 -7.03 4.50 14.39
N ASP A 174 -7.91 5.44 14.06
CA ASP A 174 -8.74 6.15 15.04
C ASP A 174 -10.09 5.46 15.22
N LYS A 175 -10.37 5.04 16.46
CA LYS A 175 -11.63 4.39 16.85
C LYS A 175 -12.80 5.36 16.76
N SER A 176 -12.60 6.63 17.09
CA SER A 176 -13.68 7.63 17.06
C SER A 176 -14.17 7.84 15.63
N TYR A 177 -13.24 7.99 14.68
CA TYR A 177 -13.52 8.08 13.26
C TYR A 177 -14.27 6.86 12.73
N ARG A 178 -13.81 5.65 13.12
CA ARG A 178 -14.46 4.39 12.74
C ARG A 178 -15.92 4.37 13.19
N ASP A 179 -16.18 4.74 14.43
CA ASP A 179 -17.53 4.69 15.00
C ASP A 179 -18.45 5.72 14.33
N THR A 180 -17.93 6.90 13.95
CA THR A 180 -18.67 7.88 13.14
C THR A 180 -18.99 7.34 11.75
N VAL A 181 -18.05 6.66 11.08
CA VAL A 181 -18.30 6.03 9.77
C VAL A 181 -19.43 5.01 9.84
N ILE A 182 -19.46 4.20 10.90
CA ILE A 182 -20.51 3.19 11.12
C ILE A 182 -21.86 3.86 11.40
N GLN A 183 -21.86 4.91 12.23
CA GLN A 183 -23.06 5.68 12.55
C GLN A 183 -23.67 6.36 11.32
N ASP A 184 -22.84 6.90 10.44
CA ASP A 184 -23.29 7.57 9.21
C ASP A 184 -23.79 6.59 8.13
N ASN A 185 -23.46 5.29 8.25
CA ASN A 185 -23.69 4.29 7.21
C ASN A 185 -24.19 2.94 7.75
N PRO A 186 -25.26 2.89 8.57
CA PRO A 186 -25.67 1.67 9.27
C PRO A 186 -26.05 0.51 8.35
N MET A 187 -26.49 0.80 7.11
CA MET A 187 -26.93 -0.20 6.14
C MET A 187 -25.83 -0.68 5.19
N SER A 188 -24.67 -0.01 5.15
CA SER A 188 -23.59 -0.27 4.19
C SER A 188 -22.24 -0.54 4.87
N THR A 189 -22.21 -0.63 6.21
CA THR A 189 -21.03 -0.96 6.99
C THR A 189 -21.24 -2.15 7.90
N GLU A 190 -20.27 -3.07 7.93
CA GLU A 190 -20.25 -4.23 8.83
C GLU A 190 -18.92 -4.28 9.58
N LEU A 191 -18.94 -4.59 10.87
CA LEU A 191 -17.73 -4.85 11.64
C LEU A 191 -17.27 -6.30 11.44
N VAL A 192 -16.02 -6.46 11.01
CA VAL A 192 -15.40 -7.74 10.71
C VAL A 192 -14.18 -7.92 11.62
N SER A 193 -14.27 -8.87 12.55
CA SER A 193 -13.21 -9.17 13.52
C SER A 193 -12.21 -10.25 13.05
N TRP A 194 -12.50 -10.93 11.94
CA TRP A 194 -11.64 -11.97 11.39
C TRP A 194 -11.72 -11.99 9.86
N ILE A 195 -10.60 -12.32 9.24
CA ILE A 195 -10.45 -12.46 7.79
C ILE A 195 -9.90 -13.85 7.49
N VAL A 196 -10.29 -14.43 6.35
CA VAL A 196 -9.71 -15.68 5.86
C VAL A 196 -8.53 -15.34 4.97
N LYS A 197 -7.34 -15.82 5.30
CA LYS A 197 -6.20 -15.72 4.39
C LYS A 197 -6.24 -16.91 3.44
N PRO A 198 -6.30 -16.71 2.10
CA PRO A 198 -6.06 -17.80 1.19
C PRO A 198 -4.60 -18.21 1.30
N ASP A 199 -4.34 -19.52 1.44
CA ASP A 199 -2.99 -20.09 1.46
C ASP A 199 -2.25 -19.66 0.18
N SER A 200 -1.07 -19.06 0.36
CA SER A 200 -0.17 -18.56 -0.69
C SER A 200 0.39 -19.68 -1.56
#